data_AF-A0A4S8RSH7-F1
#
_entry.id   AF-A0A4S8RSH7-F1
#
_cell.length_a   1.000
_cell.length_b   1.000
_cell.length_c   1.000
_cell.angle_alpha   90.00
_cell.angle_beta   90.00
_cell.angle_gamma   90.00
#
_symmetry.space_group_name_H-M   'P 1'
#
loop_
_entity.id
_entity.type
_entity.pdbx_description
1 polymer ?
#
loop_
_entity_poly.entity_id
_entity_poly.type
_entity_poly.pdbx_seq_one_letter_code
_entity_poly.pdbx_strand_id
1 'polypeptide(L)'
;MKTLTTFLSIFILTGMAGYAQSQDSGHMNATIHKTFSIEKDGTEVPYNLKVMEHRNYPMVLKQKEMSQVNQNRKEKPAVVTKLIAVDKDNDQNYDHYMVLKYRRSVTDSFKVVPTKKGFAVKVDDKTMQYFVTKGIYFIDNTDKDFFSVEEFREI
;
A
#
# COMPACT_ATOMS: atom_id res chain seq x y z
N MET A 1 58.50 44.71 -3.16
CA MET A 1 57.80 44.46 -1.88
C MET A 1 56.33 44.29 -2.27
N LYS A 2 55.87 43.11 -2.71
CA LYS A 2 55.50 41.89 -1.97
C LYS A 2 54.51 42.14 -0.82
N THR A 3 53.42 41.38 -0.89
CA THR A 3 52.37 41.08 0.10
C THR A 3 51.29 42.14 0.34
N LEU A 4 50.41 42.29 -0.66
CA LEU A 4 49.00 42.52 -0.37
C LEU A 4 48.26 41.19 -0.66
N THR A 5 47.19 40.93 0.10
CA THR A 5 46.28 39.78 0.00
C THR A 5 46.78 38.49 0.65
N THR A 6 46.28 38.21 1.87
CA THR A 6 45.45 37.02 2.20
C THR A 6 45.43 36.87 3.72
N PHE A 7 44.50 37.55 4.39
CA PHE A 7 44.08 37.20 5.76
C PHE A 7 42.60 37.57 5.91
N LEU A 8 41.73 36.77 5.29
CA LEU A 8 40.31 36.72 5.64
C LEU A 8 39.78 35.33 5.31
N SER A 9 40.19 34.34 6.10
CA SER A 9 39.71 32.96 5.97
C SER A 9 39.52 32.32 7.34
N ILE A 10 38.87 33.00 8.27
CA ILE A 10 38.31 32.41 9.48
C ILE A 10 36.96 33.09 9.69
N PHE A 11 35.86 32.42 9.30
CA PHE A 11 34.48 32.52 9.82
C PHE A 11 33.43 32.11 8.76
N ILE A 12 33.47 30.86 8.27
CA ILE A 12 32.25 30.24 7.72
C ILE A 12 32.28 28.74 8.04
N LEU A 13 32.03 28.35 9.30
CA LEU A 13 31.86 26.92 9.63
C LEU A 13 30.95 26.66 10.82
N THR A 14 30.00 27.54 11.10
CA THR A 14 28.96 27.32 12.12
C THR A 14 27.63 27.84 11.63
N GLY A 15 26.96 27.05 10.79
CA GLY A 15 25.64 27.41 10.24
C GLY A 15 24.78 26.23 9.81
N MET A 16 25.08 25.01 10.27
CA MET A 16 24.22 23.84 10.04
C MET A 16 23.69 23.31 11.37
N ALA A 17 23.08 24.18 12.17
CA ALA A 17 22.25 23.76 13.29
C ALA A 17 20.80 23.63 12.80
N GLY A 18 20.49 22.40 12.38
CA GLY A 18 19.25 21.70 12.69
C GLY A 18 17.95 22.26 12.13
N TYR A 19 17.51 21.74 10.98
CA TYR A 19 16.11 21.37 10.73
C TYR A 19 16.09 20.27 9.66
N ALA A 20 16.36 19.03 10.02
CA ALA A 20 16.14 17.89 9.12
C ALA A 20 15.89 16.62 9.92
N GLN A 21 14.86 16.64 10.75
CA GLN A 21 14.18 15.41 11.15
C GLN A 21 12.74 15.78 11.52
N SER A 22 11.91 16.05 10.49
CA SER A 22 10.51 15.70 10.64
C SER A 22 10.47 14.21 10.94
N GLN A 23 9.72 13.81 11.96
CA GLN A 23 9.35 12.41 12.14
C GLN A 23 8.44 12.05 10.96
N ASP A 24 9.03 11.79 9.80
CA ASP A 24 8.30 11.29 8.65
C ASP A 24 7.90 9.84 8.98
N SER A 25 6.67 9.68 9.47
CA SER A 25 5.94 8.46 9.19
C SER A 25 5.87 8.36 7.67
N GLY A 26 6.52 7.34 7.10
CA GLY A 26 6.38 7.08 5.68
C GLY A 26 4.90 6.92 5.35
N HIS A 27 4.43 7.68 4.37
CA HIS A 27 3.11 7.50 3.77
C HIS A 27 3.32 7.03 2.35
N MET A 28 2.82 5.82 2.04
CA MET A 28 2.87 5.27 0.69
C MET A 28 1.44 5.17 0.18
N ASN A 29 1.16 5.91 -0.89
CA ASN A 29 -0.10 5.82 -1.64
C ASN A 29 0.22 5.18 -3.00
N ALA A 30 -0.32 3.99 -3.26
CA ALA A 30 -0.16 3.30 -4.53
C ALA A 30 -1.55 3.01 -5.12
N THR A 31 -1.76 3.33 -6.39
CA THR A 31 -3.03 3.06 -7.09
C THR A 31 -2.79 2.14 -8.27
N ILE A 32 -3.58 1.07 -8.37
CA ILE A 32 -3.57 0.12 -9.47
C ILE A 32 -4.94 0.16 -10.14
N HIS A 33 -4.96 0.35 -11.45
CA HIS A 33 -6.15 0.20 -12.28
C HIS A 33 -6.04 -1.09 -13.09
N LYS A 34 -7.10 -1.89 -13.13
CA LYS A 34 -7.21 -3.10 -13.94
C LYS A 34 -8.59 -3.18 -14.56
N THR A 35 -8.64 -3.65 -15.79
CA THR A 35 -9.89 -4.02 -16.46
C THR A 35 -9.80 -5.52 -16.72
N PHE A 36 -10.85 -6.24 -16.34
CA PHE A 36 -11.00 -7.67 -16.55
C PHE A 36 -12.35 -7.94 -17.20
N SER A 37 -12.57 -9.16 -17.67
CA SER A 37 -13.84 -9.59 -18.25
C SER A 37 -14.32 -10.88 -17.59
N ILE A 38 -15.64 -11.05 -17.53
CA ILE A 38 -16.29 -12.33 -17.21
C ILE A 38 -17.23 -12.74 -18.34
N GLU A 39 -17.42 -14.04 -18.49
CA GLU A 39 -18.45 -14.56 -19.38
C GLU A 39 -19.81 -14.53 -18.68
N LYS A 40 -20.80 -13.91 -19.31
CA LYS A 40 -22.20 -13.87 -18.89
C LYS A 40 -23.07 -14.20 -20.09
N ASP A 41 -23.82 -15.30 -19.99
CA ASP A 41 -24.75 -15.76 -21.03
C ASP A 41 -24.09 -15.88 -22.43
N GLY A 42 -22.84 -16.38 -22.47
CA GLY A 42 -22.05 -16.55 -23.69
C GLY A 42 -21.43 -15.26 -24.26
N THR A 43 -21.55 -14.13 -23.56
CA THR A 43 -20.96 -12.84 -23.92
C THR A 43 -19.91 -12.42 -22.90
N GLU A 44 -18.76 -11.91 -23.35
CA GLU A 44 -17.79 -11.30 -22.44
C GLU A 44 -18.25 -9.89 -22.02
N VAL A 45 -18.34 -9.68 -20.70
CA VAL A 45 -18.69 -8.40 -20.10
C VAL A 45 -17.49 -7.88 -19.31
N PRO A 46 -16.94 -6.70 -19.66
CA PRO A 46 -15.83 -6.10 -18.93
C PRO A 46 -16.29 -5.50 -17.61
N TYR A 47 -15.37 -5.38 -16.65
CA TYR A 47 -15.54 -4.63 -15.41
C TYR A 47 -14.20 -4.02 -14.99
N ASN A 48 -14.25 -2.90 -14.28
CA ASN A 48 -13.07 -2.18 -13.83
C ASN A 48 -12.80 -2.36 -12.34
N LEU A 49 -11.53 -2.31 -12.01
CA LEU A 49 -11.01 -2.42 -10.67
C LEU A 49 -10.03 -1.30 -10.40
N LYS A 50 -10.23 -0.59 -9.29
CA LYS A 50 -9.26 0.34 -8.73
C LYS A 50 -8.85 -0.14 -7.34
N VAL A 51 -7.55 -0.37 -7.15
CA VAL A 51 -6.98 -0.74 -5.86
C VAL A 51 -6.12 0.41 -5.38
N MET A 52 -6.50 1.03 -4.27
CA MET A 52 -5.76 2.09 -3.60
C MET A 52 -5.16 1.53 -2.32
N GLU A 53 -3.86 1.65 -2.17
CA GLU A 53 -3.18 1.38 -0.91
C GLU A 53 -3.03 2.68 -0.13
N HIS A 54 -3.40 2.65 1.15
CA HIS A 54 -3.06 3.70 2.09
C HIS A 54 -2.28 3.08 3.25
N ARG A 55 -1.07 3.58 3.50
CA ARG A 55 -0.20 3.05 4.56
C ARG A 55 0.32 4.15 5.46
N ASN A 56 0.29 3.89 6.75
CA ASN A 56 1.01 4.66 7.76
C ASN A 56 2.11 3.73 8.34
N TYR A 57 3.38 4.05 8.12
CA TYR A 57 4.50 3.27 8.69
C TYR A 57 4.87 3.82 10.07
N PRO A 58 4.54 3.15 11.18
CA PRO A 58 5.09 3.53 12.48
C PRO A 58 6.58 3.15 12.52
N MET A 59 7.47 4.13 12.32
CA MET A 59 8.90 3.94 12.53
C MET A 59 9.19 3.82 14.02
N VAL A 60 9.42 2.60 14.52
CA VAL A 60 9.89 2.38 15.89
C VAL A 60 11.40 2.27 15.89
N LEU A 61 12.07 3.38 16.25
CA LEU A 61 13.51 3.42 16.46
C LEU A 61 13.86 2.78 17.81
N LYS A 62 14.96 2.03 17.89
CA LYS A 62 15.44 1.53 19.19
C LYS A 62 15.95 2.71 20.02
N GLN A 63 15.48 2.82 21.26
CA GLN A 63 15.80 3.95 22.15
C GLN A 63 17.31 4.12 22.44
N LYS A 64 18.12 3.07 22.27
CA LYS A 64 19.59 3.12 22.37
C LYS A 64 20.30 3.64 21.12
N GLU A 65 19.61 3.77 19.99
CA GLU A 65 20.22 4.11 18.69
C GLU A 65 19.80 5.49 18.17
N MET A 66 18.99 6.26 18.92
CA MET A 66 18.53 7.59 18.49
C MET A 66 19.66 8.57 18.13
N SER A 67 20.86 8.35 18.67
CA SER A 67 22.06 9.17 18.42
C SER A 67 23.01 8.61 17.34
N GLN A 68 22.68 7.46 16.75
CA GLN A 68 23.50 6.81 15.71
C GLN A 68 22.98 7.17 14.32
N VAL A 69 23.90 7.45 13.39
CA VAL A 69 23.59 7.77 11.98
C VAL A 69 23.03 6.55 11.24
N ASN A 70 23.47 5.35 11.62
CA ASN A 70 23.03 4.08 11.05
C ASN A 70 22.19 3.30 12.07
N GLN A 71 20.90 3.61 12.15
CA GLN A 71 19.97 2.97 13.08
C GLN A 71 19.41 1.67 12.50
N ASN A 72 19.43 0.60 13.29
CA ASN A 72 18.81 -0.67 12.96
C ASN A 72 17.31 -0.62 13.26
N ARG A 73 16.50 -0.66 12.20
CA ARG A 73 15.03 -0.68 12.29
C ARG A 73 14.57 -2.02 12.87
N LYS A 74 13.71 -2.00 13.91
CA LYS A 74 12.99 -3.22 14.32
C LYS A 74 11.84 -3.43 13.35
N GLU A 75 11.85 -4.55 12.62
CA GLU A 75 10.72 -4.97 11.81
C GLU A 75 9.54 -5.38 12.73
N LYS A 76 8.53 -4.52 12.85
CA LYS A 76 7.20 -4.98 13.26
C LYS A 76 6.44 -5.39 12.00
N PRO A 77 5.67 -6.50 12.00
CA PRO A 77 4.80 -6.84 10.87
C PRO A 77 3.89 -5.64 10.57
N ALA A 78 4.03 -5.07 9.37
CA ALA A 78 3.19 -3.97 8.95
C ALA A 78 1.82 -4.53 8.55
N VAL A 79 0.74 -3.92 9.04
CA VAL A 79 -0.60 -4.18 8.52
C VAL A 79 -0.79 -3.30 7.30
N VAL A 80 -1.16 -3.92 6.18
CA VAL A 80 -1.46 -3.23 4.93
C VAL A 80 -2.97 -3.07 4.83
N THR A 81 -3.42 -1.88 4.43
CA THR A 81 -4.83 -1.58 4.18
C THR A 81 -4.97 -1.17 2.72
N LYS A 82 -5.85 -1.85 1.99
CA LYS A 82 -6.18 -1.53 0.60
C LYS A 82 -7.67 -1.30 0.44
N LEU A 83 -8.03 -0.19 -0.17
CA LEU A 83 -9.36 0.05 -0.70
C LEU A 83 -9.44 -0.55 -2.09
N ILE A 84 -10.40 -1.44 -2.31
CA ILE A 84 -10.68 -2.07 -3.59
C ILE A 84 -12.06 -1.58 -4.03
N ALA A 85 -12.12 -0.86 -5.15
CA ALA A 85 -13.33 -0.35 -5.76
C ALA A 85 -13.60 -1.10 -7.06
N VAL A 86 -14.84 -1.56 -7.25
CA VAL A 86 -15.28 -2.34 -8.40
C VAL A 86 -16.39 -1.58 -9.12
N ASP A 87 -16.21 -1.43 -10.41
CA ASP A 87 -17.17 -0.86 -11.36
C ASP A 87 -17.55 -1.99 -12.31
N LYS A 88 -18.78 -2.48 -12.19
CA LYS A 88 -19.33 -3.69 -12.82
C LYS A 88 -19.97 -3.39 -14.16
N ASP A 89 -20.50 -2.19 -14.36
CA ASP A 89 -21.22 -1.79 -15.57
C ASP A 89 -20.44 -0.81 -16.46
N ASN A 90 -19.20 -0.48 -16.06
CA ASN A 90 -18.25 0.35 -16.78
C ASN A 90 -18.77 1.78 -16.97
N ASP A 91 -19.39 2.33 -15.92
CA ASP A 91 -19.84 3.71 -15.85
C ASP A 91 -18.78 4.63 -15.17
N GLN A 92 -19.18 5.82 -14.71
CA GLN A 92 -18.24 6.73 -14.01
C GLN A 92 -18.19 6.52 -12.50
N ASN A 93 -19.02 5.63 -11.98
CA ASN A 93 -19.21 5.31 -10.59
C ASN A 93 -18.61 3.93 -10.28
N TYR A 94 -18.61 3.58 -9.00
CA TYR A 94 -18.20 2.26 -8.55
C TYR A 94 -19.36 1.67 -7.77
N ASP A 95 -19.79 0.47 -8.14
CA ASP A 95 -20.90 -0.23 -7.48
C ASP A 95 -20.51 -0.81 -6.12
N HIS A 96 -19.24 -1.20 -5.97
CA HIS A 96 -18.78 -1.88 -4.76
C HIS A 96 -17.46 -1.35 -4.25
N TYR A 97 -17.36 -1.26 -2.93
CA TYR A 97 -16.12 -0.94 -2.23
C TYR A 97 -15.83 -1.95 -1.12
N MET A 98 -14.55 -2.27 -0.97
CA MET A 98 -14.04 -3.17 0.05
C MET A 98 -12.74 -2.63 0.66
N VAL A 99 -12.67 -2.60 1.99
CA VAL A 99 -11.43 -2.30 2.72
C VAL A 99 -10.80 -3.60 3.19
N LEU A 100 -9.78 -4.05 2.45
CA LEU A 100 -9.03 -5.27 2.74
C LEU A 100 -7.78 -4.96 3.57
N LYS A 101 -7.65 -5.65 4.70
CA LYS A 101 -6.45 -5.66 5.53
C LYS A 101 -5.77 -7.01 5.52
N TYR A 102 -4.44 -6.99 5.53
CA TYR A 102 -3.62 -8.20 5.67
C TYR A 102 -2.28 -7.89 6.35
N ARG A 103 -1.65 -8.92 6.91
CA ARG A 103 -0.31 -8.82 7.47
C ARG A 103 0.71 -8.98 6.35
N ARG A 104 1.62 -8.01 6.21
CA ARG A 104 2.68 -8.07 5.20
C ARG A 104 3.87 -8.88 5.70
N SER A 105 4.32 -9.82 4.88
CA SER A 105 5.62 -10.48 4.99
C SER A 105 6.75 -9.56 4.50
N VAL A 106 8.01 -9.96 4.66
CA VAL A 106 9.18 -9.12 4.29
C VAL A 106 9.10 -8.65 2.82
N THR A 107 8.54 -9.47 1.94
CA THR A 107 8.26 -9.18 0.53
C THR A 107 6.77 -8.91 0.31
N ASP A 108 6.39 -7.76 -0.25
CA ASP A 108 4.99 -7.49 -0.62
C ASP A 108 4.65 -8.22 -1.93
N SER A 109 3.84 -9.26 -1.84
CA SER A 109 3.47 -10.15 -2.95
C SER A 109 2.07 -9.90 -3.49
N PHE A 110 1.44 -8.78 -3.09
CA PHE A 110 0.07 -8.44 -3.46
C PHE A 110 -0.14 -8.44 -4.97
N LYS A 111 -1.11 -9.24 -5.42
CA LYS A 111 -1.55 -9.32 -6.81
C LYS A 111 -3.06 -9.43 -6.88
N VAL A 112 -3.62 -8.87 -7.95
CA VAL A 112 -4.99 -9.16 -8.36
C VAL A 112 -4.96 -9.87 -9.70
N VAL A 113 -5.67 -10.99 -9.79
CA VAL A 113 -5.74 -11.81 -11.00
C VAL A 113 -7.20 -12.08 -11.37
N PRO A 114 -7.52 -12.15 -12.68
CA PRO A 114 -8.88 -12.47 -13.11
C PRO A 114 -9.22 -13.93 -12.79
N THR A 115 -10.51 -14.19 -12.61
CA THR A 115 -11.10 -15.52 -12.46
C THR A 115 -12.35 -15.63 -13.33
N LYS A 116 -12.88 -16.85 -13.49
CA LYS A 116 -14.11 -17.06 -14.27
C LYS A 116 -15.33 -16.27 -13.77
N LYS A 117 -15.35 -15.84 -12.50
CA LYS A 117 -16.51 -15.21 -11.85
C LYS A 117 -16.25 -13.79 -11.33
N GLY A 118 -15.07 -13.23 -11.58
CA GLY A 118 -14.62 -11.97 -11.00
C GLY A 118 -13.10 -11.96 -10.87
N PHE A 119 -12.56 -11.67 -9.70
CA PHE A 119 -11.11 -11.64 -9.48
C PHE A 119 -10.70 -12.33 -8.18
N ALA A 120 -9.42 -12.61 -8.04
CA ALA A 120 -8.82 -13.07 -6.80
C ALA A 120 -7.70 -12.12 -6.38
N VAL A 121 -7.69 -11.75 -5.09
CA VAL A 121 -6.54 -11.14 -4.44
C VAL A 121 -5.65 -12.25 -3.91
N LYS A 122 -4.38 -12.19 -4.30
CA LYS A 122 -3.35 -13.13 -3.86
C LYS A 122 -2.27 -12.37 -3.10
N VAL A 123 -1.98 -12.82 -1.89
CA VAL A 123 -0.87 -12.34 -1.07
C VAL A 123 -0.20 -13.56 -0.48
N ASP A 124 1.09 -13.73 -0.80
CA ASP A 124 1.88 -14.92 -0.51
C ASP A 124 1.18 -16.16 -1.09
N ASP A 125 0.86 -17.14 -0.25
CA ASP A 125 0.11 -18.35 -0.59
C ASP A 125 -1.40 -18.23 -0.28
N LYS A 126 -1.86 -17.06 0.17
CA LYS A 126 -3.23 -16.80 0.64
C LYS A 126 -4.09 -16.17 -0.45
N THR A 127 -5.36 -16.58 -0.52
CA THR A 127 -6.28 -16.11 -1.56
C THR A 127 -7.63 -15.65 -1.01
N MET A 128 -8.09 -14.50 -1.48
CA MET A 128 -9.47 -14.04 -1.34
C MET A 128 -10.09 -13.91 -2.73
N GLN A 129 -11.31 -14.39 -2.91
CA GLN A 129 -12.04 -14.33 -4.18
C GLN A 129 -13.19 -13.33 -4.11
N TYR A 130 -13.38 -12.56 -5.17
CA TYR A 130 -14.52 -11.67 -5.36
C TYR A 130 -15.35 -12.12 -6.57
N PHE A 131 -16.67 -12.17 -6.39
CA PHE A 131 -17.63 -12.62 -7.38
C PHE A 131 -18.41 -11.41 -7.93
N VAL A 132 -18.02 -10.91 -9.11
CA VAL A 132 -18.55 -9.65 -9.65
C VAL A 132 -20.05 -9.71 -9.96
N THR A 133 -20.57 -10.86 -10.39
CA THR A 133 -22.01 -11.01 -10.66
C THR A 133 -22.86 -10.98 -9.39
N LYS A 134 -22.29 -11.43 -8.27
CA LYS A 134 -23.00 -11.59 -7.00
C LYS A 134 -22.75 -10.43 -6.02
N GLY A 135 -21.72 -9.62 -6.23
CA GLY A 135 -21.34 -8.58 -5.27
C GLY A 135 -20.93 -9.17 -3.92
N ILE A 136 -20.25 -10.32 -3.91
CA ILE A 136 -19.80 -10.96 -2.67
C ILE A 136 -18.33 -11.36 -2.76
N TYR A 137 -17.70 -11.54 -1.60
CA TYR A 137 -16.35 -12.09 -1.48
C TYR A 137 -16.35 -13.40 -0.67
N PHE A 138 -15.27 -14.16 -0.83
CA PHE A 138 -15.01 -15.38 -0.08
C PHE A 138 -13.53 -15.47 0.28
N ILE A 139 -13.25 -15.79 1.55
CA ILE A 139 -11.92 -16.09 2.07
C ILE A 139 -11.96 -17.54 2.55
N ASP A 140 -10.98 -18.35 2.13
CA ASP A 140 -10.88 -19.73 2.60
C ASP A 140 -10.79 -19.77 4.14
N ASN A 141 -11.39 -20.78 4.77
CA ASN A 141 -11.31 -20.96 6.21
C ASN A 141 -9.87 -21.01 6.73
N THR A 142 -8.92 -21.55 5.95
CA THR A 142 -7.50 -21.59 6.30
C THR A 142 -6.84 -20.22 6.32
N ASP A 143 -7.45 -19.24 5.65
CA ASP A 143 -6.88 -17.92 5.39
C ASP A 143 -7.61 -16.80 6.15
N LYS A 144 -8.64 -17.15 6.93
CA LYS A 144 -9.49 -16.20 7.69
C LYS A 144 -8.72 -15.35 8.68
N ASP A 145 -7.65 -15.88 9.26
CA ASP A 145 -6.82 -15.12 10.21
C ASP A 145 -5.81 -14.20 9.50
N PHE A 146 -5.64 -14.36 8.19
CA PHE A 146 -4.70 -13.59 7.38
C PHE A 146 -5.33 -12.36 6.76
N PHE A 147 -6.51 -12.52 6.14
CA PHE A 147 -7.28 -11.42 5.56
C PHE A 147 -8.38 -10.97 6.51
N SER A 148 -8.53 -9.65 6.64
CA SER A 148 -9.67 -9.03 7.30
C SER A 148 -10.34 -8.05 6.35
N VAL A 149 -11.67 -8.09 6.25
CA VAL A 149 -12.46 -7.11 5.52
C VAL A 149 -13.16 -6.23 6.54
N GLU A 150 -12.72 -4.97 6.65
CA GLU A 150 -13.28 -4.04 7.63
C GLU A 150 -14.56 -3.37 7.15
N GLU A 151 -14.65 -3.17 5.85
CA GLU A 151 -15.82 -2.56 5.22
C GLU A 151 -16.09 -3.26 3.89
N PHE A 152 -17.36 -3.54 3.65
CA PHE A 152 -17.86 -4.06 2.39
C PHE A 152 -19.23 -3.42 2.12
N ARG A 153 -19.34 -2.65 1.04
CA ARG A 153 -20.56 -1.89 0.70
C ARG A 153 -20.88 -1.99 -0.78
N GLU A 154 -22.16 -2.14 -1.06
CA GLU A 154 -22.80 -1.91 -2.36
C GLU A 154 -23.35 -0.47 -2.34
N ILE A 155 -23.22 0.24 -3.46
CA ILE A 155 -23.64 1.64 -3.62
C ILE A 155 -24.77 1.74 -4.63
#